data_AF-A0A7X7KR08-F1
#
_entry.id   AF-A0A7X7KR08-F1
#
_cell.length_a   1.000
_cell.length_b   1.000
_cell.length_c   1.000
_cell.angle_alpha   90.00
_cell.angle_beta   90.00
_cell.angle_gamma   90.00
#
_symmetry.space_group_name_H-M   'P 1'
#
loop_
_entity.id
_entity.type
_entity.pdbx_description
1 polymer ?
#
loop_
_entity_poly.entity_id
_entity_poly.type
_entity_poly.pdbx_seq_one_letter_code
_entity_poly.pdbx_strand_id
1 'polypeptide(L)'
;MTHRLLVALVLVLGSAGRAWIDYDDVVVRKDPVFGKDFRSLALRLSTAAADFEQDSGQEVLIELRQSGTAAVLPADEAERQSGLLVVLTDQKGGLMMVSQDLLEAVEGDLLQPGKAPPAGAAVLCRVSFDALKFSRFEAFENGLPKVAPDAAPVASHALVPQIYVLRAILYSAPAGRRPDLALASEAWPILLRPKPGARMAADEREAKMRRWLAKMGEGAYGGIGVSSQLAALGDVAVDPLIAMADRDEPGKEAVRESRIWAIVTLCNTGSPRAEAYIRRRLADPVDFGDLAFLAWHSQALRSPEVTALLVRLAEDAACDRAMPWEATRGAETRHHGRGMLEYAFRHLASVGASITDPTAAALVALNQEKLLSFGLLAWRPASPERALETLQPLWVRGPVHNNLKKAVLACLAQAAGGAGFPAYDREGDILAQWLAASLWLRQAGRLDDASLTAALRWLVLDVPREAEAFQADLVAALARCAGDAFPVQAPPVRLPRDWVATWRWALAGAGLPPAAAIRYCTTQMRTRDELPDEVRLGLLLELRRLIGAEFPLPAGEVDLETAWPTCGQWLVDQGYFSKKDN
;
A
#
# COMPACT_ATOMS: atom_id res chain seq x y z
N MET A 1 -11.46 -6.67 25.07
CA MET A 1 -11.88 -5.71 24.04
C MET A 1 -10.70 -4.82 23.64
N THR A 2 -9.64 -5.44 23.10
CA THR A 2 -8.31 -4.83 22.92
C THR A 2 -7.64 -5.30 21.62
N HIS A 3 -8.43 -5.84 20.68
CA HIS A 3 -7.98 -6.45 19.42
C HIS A 3 -8.53 -5.77 18.15
N ARG A 4 -9.06 -4.55 18.25
CA ARG A 4 -9.39 -3.73 17.08
C ARG A 4 -8.27 -2.76 16.66
N LEU A 5 -7.16 -2.72 17.43
CA LEU A 5 -6.04 -1.81 17.19
C LEU A 5 -4.87 -2.42 16.39
N LEU A 6 -4.87 -3.73 16.13
CA LEU A 6 -3.75 -4.40 15.43
C LEU A 6 -4.04 -4.74 13.96
N VAL A 7 -5.31 -4.78 13.54
CA VAL A 7 -5.72 -5.08 12.15
C VAL A 7 -5.77 -3.80 11.29
N ALA A 8 -5.85 -2.62 11.92
CA ALA A 8 -5.71 -1.33 11.24
C ALA A 8 -4.26 -0.98 10.86
N LEU A 9 -3.25 -1.67 11.42
CA LEU A 9 -1.84 -1.37 11.16
C LEU A 9 -1.29 -2.10 9.90
N VAL A 10 -1.89 -3.23 9.50
CA VAL A 10 -1.42 -4.03 8.35
C VAL A 10 -2.16 -3.67 7.04
N LEU A 11 -3.39 -3.17 7.11
CA LEU A 11 -4.10 -2.62 5.94
C LEU A 11 -3.68 -1.18 5.58
N VAL A 12 -2.97 -0.48 6.48
CA VAL A 12 -2.35 0.84 6.22
C VAL A 12 -0.95 0.71 5.59
N LEU A 13 -0.34 -0.48 5.59
CA LEU A 13 0.98 -0.73 4.98
C LEU A 13 0.93 -1.45 3.62
N GLY A 14 -0.23 -1.97 3.20
CA GLY A 14 -0.46 -2.58 1.88
C GLY A 14 -0.80 -1.59 0.75
N SER A 15 -1.06 -0.33 1.08
CA SER A 15 -1.30 0.78 0.15
C SER A 15 -0.20 1.85 0.19
N ALA A 16 0.82 1.70 1.05
CA ALA A 16 1.99 2.57 1.12
C ALA A 16 3.08 2.16 0.10
N GLY A 17 2.65 1.90 -1.14
CA GLY A 17 3.48 1.43 -2.25
C GLY A 17 3.28 2.19 -3.56
N ARG A 18 2.61 3.34 -3.52
CA ARG A 18 2.75 4.42 -4.50
C ARG A 18 3.51 5.54 -3.80
N ALA A 19 4.56 6.07 -4.44
CA ALA A 19 5.44 7.06 -3.87
C ALA A 19 4.63 8.16 -3.16
N TRP A 20 4.95 8.42 -1.89
CA TRP A 20 4.16 9.20 -0.92
C TRP A 20 4.08 10.72 -1.18
N ILE A 21 4.29 11.12 -2.42
CA ILE A 21 3.69 12.30 -3.04
C ILE A 21 3.31 11.82 -4.43
N ASP A 22 2.17 11.16 -4.54
CA ASP A 22 1.53 11.06 -5.83
C ASP A 22 0.95 12.45 -6.05
N TYR A 23 1.54 13.27 -6.92
CA TYR A 23 0.79 14.40 -7.48
C TYR A 23 -0.42 13.89 -8.29
N ASP A 24 -0.55 12.56 -8.48
CA ASP A 24 -1.77 11.87 -8.89
C ASP A 24 -2.64 11.41 -7.69
N ASP A 25 -2.54 12.05 -6.52
CA ASP A 25 -3.67 12.13 -5.56
C ASP A 25 -4.79 12.93 -6.26
N VAL A 26 -5.43 12.24 -7.22
CA VAL A 26 -6.40 12.85 -8.11
C VAL A 26 -7.61 13.16 -7.27
N VAL A 27 -7.76 14.45 -6.96
CA VAL A 27 -9.06 14.98 -6.61
C VAL A 27 -9.94 14.80 -7.82
N VAL A 28 -10.69 13.69 -7.84
CA VAL A 28 -11.63 13.40 -8.94
C VAL A 28 -12.71 14.47 -8.88
N ARG A 29 -12.71 15.35 -9.87
CA ARG A 29 -13.75 16.36 -10.05
C ARG A 29 -15.07 15.64 -10.26
N LYS A 30 -15.88 15.58 -9.22
CA LYS A 30 -17.29 15.19 -9.32
C LYS A 30 -18.09 16.43 -9.69
N ASP A 31 -19.25 16.25 -10.31
CA ASP A 31 -20.17 17.37 -10.47
C ASP A 31 -20.60 17.86 -9.08
N PRO A 32 -20.64 19.19 -8.83
CA PRO A 32 -21.07 19.72 -7.54
C PRO A 32 -22.56 19.44 -7.35
N VAL A 33 -22.88 18.74 -6.27
CA VAL A 33 -24.25 18.37 -5.90
C VAL A 33 -24.67 19.15 -4.65
N PHE A 34 -25.96 19.49 -4.60
CA PHE A 34 -26.57 20.03 -3.38
C PHE A 34 -26.55 18.97 -2.26
N GLY A 35 -26.30 19.39 -1.03
CA GLY A 35 -26.46 18.55 0.16
C GLY A 35 -27.92 18.14 0.38
N LYS A 36 -28.16 17.41 1.47
CA LYS A 36 -29.52 16.98 1.84
C LYS A 36 -30.45 18.18 2.02
N ASP A 37 -31.61 18.13 1.35
CA ASP A 37 -32.65 19.14 1.47
C ASP A 37 -33.22 19.18 2.90
N PHE A 38 -33.31 20.36 3.51
CA PHE A 38 -34.05 20.62 4.75
C PHE A 38 -35.13 21.66 4.48
N ARG A 39 -36.40 21.32 4.76
CA ARG A 39 -37.56 22.19 4.47
C ARG A 39 -37.50 22.79 3.05
N SER A 40 -37.22 21.97 2.04
CA SER A 40 -37.08 22.43 0.64
C SER A 40 -35.90 23.38 0.35
N LEU A 41 -34.94 23.53 1.25
CA LEU A 41 -33.70 24.26 1.03
C LEU A 41 -32.49 23.32 0.99
N ALA A 42 -31.52 23.58 0.12
CA ALA A 42 -30.29 22.82 0.05
C ALA A 42 -29.10 23.72 -0.31
N LEU A 43 -27.91 23.40 0.20
CA LEU A 43 -26.68 24.13 -0.10
C LEU A 43 -25.78 23.37 -1.07
N ARG A 44 -25.13 24.11 -1.95
CA ARG A 44 -24.03 23.62 -2.79
C ARG A 44 -22.81 24.48 -2.53
N LEU A 45 -21.65 23.82 -2.38
CA LEU A 45 -20.35 24.46 -2.45
C LEU A 45 -19.68 23.95 -3.72
N SER A 46 -19.13 24.86 -4.52
CA SER A 46 -18.42 24.50 -5.75
C SER A 46 -17.29 25.47 -6.06
N THR A 47 -16.39 25.04 -6.91
CA THR A 47 -15.19 25.77 -7.31
C THR A 47 -14.93 25.51 -8.80
N ALA A 48 -14.28 26.45 -9.48
CA ALA A 48 -13.97 26.28 -10.91
C ALA A 48 -12.90 25.18 -11.15
N ALA A 49 -11.95 25.06 -10.22
CA ALA A 49 -10.89 24.07 -10.21
C ALA A 49 -10.90 23.29 -8.89
N ALA A 50 -10.41 22.06 -8.89
CA ALA A 50 -10.19 21.27 -7.66
C ALA A 50 -8.77 21.46 -7.10
N ASP A 51 -7.88 22.08 -7.87
CA ASP A 51 -6.49 22.31 -7.53
C ASP A 51 -6.28 23.81 -7.25
N PHE A 52 -6.04 24.12 -5.98
CA PHE A 52 -5.88 25.44 -5.41
C PHE A 52 -4.41 25.70 -5.18
N GLU A 53 -3.89 26.80 -5.69
CA GLU A 53 -2.55 27.24 -5.34
C GLU A 53 -2.63 28.25 -4.19
N GLN A 54 -1.69 28.21 -3.24
CA GLN A 54 -1.61 29.26 -2.21
C GLN A 54 -1.44 30.63 -2.87
N ASP A 55 -2.11 31.64 -2.33
CA ASP A 55 -2.19 32.99 -2.92
C ASP A 55 -2.71 32.98 -4.37
N SER A 56 -3.51 31.97 -4.74
CA SER A 56 -4.37 32.06 -5.91
C SER A 56 -5.73 32.59 -5.48
N GLY A 57 -6.24 33.55 -6.23
CA GLY A 57 -7.57 34.11 -6.01
C GLY A 57 -8.72 33.17 -6.43
N GLN A 58 -8.54 31.85 -6.27
CA GLN A 58 -9.56 30.88 -6.68
C GLN A 58 -10.84 31.05 -5.87
N GLU A 59 -11.96 31.13 -6.58
CA GLU A 59 -13.25 31.40 -5.97
C GLU A 59 -13.92 30.13 -5.44
N VAL A 60 -14.45 30.25 -4.23
CA VAL A 60 -15.41 29.34 -3.62
C VAL A 60 -16.80 29.94 -3.83
N LEU A 61 -17.64 29.21 -4.56
CA LEU A 61 -19.02 29.57 -4.84
C LEU A 61 -19.95 28.80 -3.90
N ILE A 62 -20.78 29.52 -3.16
CA ILE A 62 -21.82 28.94 -2.29
C ILE A 62 -23.18 29.30 -2.87
N GLU A 63 -24.02 28.29 -3.09
CA GLU A 63 -25.36 28.45 -3.64
C GLU A 63 -26.41 27.81 -2.74
N LEU A 64 -27.58 28.43 -2.72
CA LEU A 64 -28.78 27.93 -2.09
C LEU A 64 -29.78 27.54 -3.16
N ARG A 65 -30.33 26.34 -3.07
CA ARG A 65 -31.43 25.88 -3.90
C ARG A 65 -32.69 25.76 -3.08
N GLN A 66 -33.78 26.26 -3.64
CA GLN A 66 -35.13 26.01 -3.13
C GLN A 66 -35.91 25.05 -4.04
N SER A 67 -36.33 23.91 -3.49
CA SER A 67 -37.08 22.82 -4.15
C SER A 67 -38.53 22.74 -3.64
N GLY A 68 -39.42 23.58 -4.19
CA GLY A 68 -40.87 23.51 -3.90
C GLY A 68 -41.43 24.76 -3.23
N THR A 69 -42.34 24.57 -2.26
CA THR A 69 -43.04 25.66 -1.54
C THR A 69 -42.05 26.62 -0.87
N ALA A 70 -42.40 27.91 -0.82
CA ALA A 70 -41.59 29.00 -0.28
C ALA A 70 -41.12 28.70 1.16
N ALA A 71 -39.88 28.21 1.30
CA ALA A 71 -39.26 27.96 2.57
C ALA A 71 -38.69 29.26 3.10
N VAL A 72 -39.35 29.83 4.10
CA VAL A 72 -38.94 31.11 4.69
C VAL A 72 -37.86 30.84 5.73
N LEU A 73 -36.77 31.61 5.68
CA LEU A 73 -35.78 31.59 6.74
C LEU A 73 -36.43 32.05 8.05
N PRO A 74 -36.17 31.38 9.19
CA PRO A 74 -36.73 31.77 10.47
C PRO A 74 -36.57 33.28 10.72
N ALA A 75 -37.62 33.94 11.21
CA ALA A 75 -37.60 35.38 11.47
C ALA A 75 -36.55 35.72 12.56
N ASP A 76 -36.04 36.95 12.52
CA ASP A 76 -35.21 37.50 13.60
C ASP A 76 -36.09 37.68 14.84
N GLU A 77 -35.98 36.75 15.78
CA GLU A 77 -36.34 36.99 17.18
C GLU A 77 -35.19 37.76 17.84
N ALA A 78 -35.49 38.56 18.88
CA ALA A 78 -34.45 39.19 19.68
C ALA A 78 -33.45 38.11 20.16
N GLU A 79 -32.16 38.31 19.88
CA GLU A 79 -31.03 37.40 20.22
C GLU A 79 -30.81 36.17 19.32
N ARG A 80 -31.40 36.11 18.11
CA ARG A 80 -31.12 35.01 17.17
C ARG A 80 -29.73 35.16 16.49
N GLN A 81 -29.02 34.05 16.32
CA GLN A 81 -27.71 33.99 15.66
C GLN A 81 -27.81 33.20 14.36
N SER A 82 -27.42 33.82 13.25
CA SER A 82 -27.33 33.18 11.94
C SER A 82 -25.94 33.38 11.38
N GLY A 83 -25.45 32.42 10.60
CA GLY A 83 -24.12 32.53 10.00
C GLY A 83 -23.94 31.60 8.81
N LEU A 84 -23.02 32.00 7.93
CA LEU A 84 -22.58 31.21 6.78
C LEU A 84 -21.09 30.91 6.92
N LEU A 85 -20.74 29.63 7.05
CA LEU A 85 -19.39 29.19 7.36
C LEU A 85 -18.88 28.23 6.29
N VAL A 86 -17.57 28.27 6.04
CA VAL A 86 -16.86 27.21 5.33
C VAL A 86 -16.07 26.40 6.35
N VAL A 87 -16.36 25.11 6.42
CA VAL A 87 -15.59 24.14 7.21
C VAL A 87 -14.57 23.49 6.29
N LEU A 88 -13.32 23.45 6.77
CA LEU A 88 -12.19 22.81 6.14
C LEU A 88 -11.68 21.68 7.03
N THR A 89 -11.60 20.47 6.48
CA THR A 89 -11.02 19.31 7.16
C THR A 89 -9.92 18.67 6.33
N ASP A 90 -8.97 18.00 6.97
CA ASP A 90 -8.07 17.09 6.24
C ASP A 90 -8.82 15.82 5.79
N GLN A 91 -8.20 15.03 4.90
CA GLN A 91 -8.78 13.79 4.37
C GLN A 91 -9.09 12.75 5.46
N LYS A 92 -8.39 12.80 6.61
CA LYS A 92 -8.52 11.84 7.71
C LYS A 92 -9.51 12.32 8.79
N GLY A 93 -10.06 13.53 8.66
CA GLY A 93 -10.91 14.20 9.64
C GLY A 93 -10.19 14.60 10.93
N GLY A 94 -8.85 14.59 10.95
CA GLY A 94 -8.05 14.88 12.15
C GLY A 94 -7.91 16.39 12.41
N LEU A 95 -7.83 17.18 11.35
CA LEU A 95 -7.92 18.63 11.38
C LEU A 95 -9.35 19.09 11.10
N MET A 96 -9.87 19.96 11.97
CA MET A 96 -11.15 20.65 11.79
C MET A 96 -10.95 22.15 11.97
N MET A 97 -11.24 22.91 10.92
CA MET A 97 -11.15 24.36 10.92
C MET A 97 -12.42 24.97 10.32
N VAL A 98 -12.77 26.17 10.78
CA VAL A 98 -13.93 26.92 10.33
C VAL A 98 -13.51 28.32 9.91
N SER A 99 -14.07 28.81 8.80
CA SER A 99 -13.82 30.18 8.33
C SER A 99 -14.39 31.23 9.31
N GLN A 100 -14.02 32.49 9.10
CA GLN A 100 -14.86 33.60 9.57
C GLN A 100 -16.30 33.49 9.03
N ASP A 101 -17.24 34.16 9.69
CA ASP A 101 -18.61 34.26 9.17
C ASP A 101 -18.64 35.03 7.85
N LEU A 102 -19.30 34.44 6.85
CA LEU A 102 -19.44 34.96 5.50
C LEU A 102 -20.82 35.56 5.25
N LEU A 103 -21.67 35.68 6.27
CA LEU A 103 -23.02 36.23 6.11
C LEU A 103 -23.00 37.67 5.56
N GLU A 104 -22.02 38.48 5.95
CA GLU A 104 -21.84 39.85 5.41
C GLU A 104 -21.40 39.86 3.94
N ALA A 105 -20.84 38.76 3.44
CA ALA A 105 -20.41 38.60 2.05
C ALA A 105 -21.52 38.00 1.16
N VAL A 106 -22.74 37.87 1.68
CA VAL A 106 -23.88 37.37 0.91
C VAL A 106 -24.39 38.44 -0.06
N GLU A 107 -24.59 38.07 -1.32
CA GLU A 107 -25.04 38.98 -2.37
C GLU A 107 -26.52 39.37 -2.17
N GLY A 108 -26.79 40.64 -1.89
CA GLY A 108 -28.15 41.21 -1.82
C GLY A 108 -28.98 40.72 -0.63
N ASP A 109 -30.31 40.79 -0.76
CA ASP A 109 -31.28 40.47 0.31
C ASP A 109 -31.63 38.97 0.40
N LEU A 110 -30.80 38.08 -0.15
CA LEU A 110 -31.14 36.67 -0.38
C LEU A 110 -31.37 35.84 0.87
N LEU A 111 -30.81 36.24 2.01
CA LEU A 111 -30.97 35.57 3.31
C LEU A 111 -31.70 36.42 4.35
N GLN A 112 -32.51 37.39 3.94
CA GLN A 112 -33.25 38.20 4.90
C GLN A 112 -34.25 37.35 5.71
N PRO A 113 -34.23 37.44 7.04
CA PRO A 113 -35.16 36.74 7.92
C PRO A 113 -36.62 37.04 7.54
N GLY A 114 -37.47 36.01 7.53
CA GLY A 114 -38.88 36.18 7.18
C GLY A 114 -39.15 36.34 5.68
N LYS A 115 -38.13 36.35 4.81
CA LYS A 115 -38.28 36.30 3.35
C LYS A 115 -37.92 34.91 2.81
N ALA A 116 -38.65 34.48 1.78
CA ALA A 116 -38.30 33.27 1.04
C ALA A 116 -37.19 33.60 0.03
N PRO A 117 -36.15 32.75 -0.08
CA PRO A 117 -35.20 32.86 -1.18
C PRO A 117 -35.91 32.65 -2.53
N PRO A 118 -35.32 33.14 -3.64
CA PRO A 118 -35.90 32.96 -4.97
C PRO A 118 -36.00 31.47 -5.33
N ALA A 119 -37.04 31.11 -6.09
CA ALA A 119 -37.21 29.74 -6.58
C ALA A 119 -36.05 29.34 -7.50
N GLY A 120 -35.54 28.12 -7.33
CA GLY A 120 -34.37 27.62 -8.08
C GLY A 120 -33.07 27.77 -7.30
N ALA A 121 -31.94 27.79 -8.02
CA ALA A 121 -30.61 27.96 -7.43
C ALA A 121 -30.19 29.44 -7.48
N ALA A 122 -29.75 29.97 -6.34
CA ALA A 122 -29.24 31.33 -6.19
C ALA A 122 -27.84 31.30 -5.58
N VAL A 123 -26.95 32.13 -6.13
CA VAL A 123 -25.61 32.35 -5.57
C VAL A 123 -25.75 33.15 -4.29
N LEU A 124 -25.37 32.57 -3.16
CA LEU A 124 -25.33 33.27 -1.88
C LEU A 124 -24.07 34.12 -1.79
N CYS A 125 -22.91 33.52 -2.03
CA CYS A 125 -21.63 34.17 -1.79
C CYS A 125 -20.59 33.68 -2.81
N ARG A 126 -19.76 34.62 -3.27
CA ARG A 126 -18.51 34.36 -3.98
C ARG A 126 -17.38 34.89 -3.12
N VAL A 127 -16.51 34.00 -2.66
CA VAL A 127 -15.37 34.40 -1.83
C VAL A 127 -14.10 33.79 -2.38
N SER A 128 -13.05 34.60 -2.46
CA SER A 128 -11.74 34.10 -2.85
C SER A 128 -11.13 33.29 -1.71
N PHE A 129 -10.53 32.14 -2.02
CA PHE A 129 -9.98 31.24 -1.00
C PHE A 129 -8.83 31.87 -0.22
N ASP A 130 -8.02 32.71 -0.86
CA ASP A 130 -6.93 33.44 -0.22
C ASP A 130 -7.40 34.50 0.80
N ALA A 131 -8.65 34.95 0.69
CA ALA A 131 -9.31 35.86 1.64
C ALA A 131 -9.90 35.14 2.87
N LEU A 132 -10.02 33.81 2.83
CA LEU A 132 -10.52 33.02 3.95
C LEU A 132 -9.46 32.90 5.05
N LYS A 133 -9.92 33.05 6.29
CA LYS A 133 -9.14 32.84 7.50
C LYS A 133 -9.84 31.78 8.34
N PHE A 134 -9.08 30.76 8.71
CA PHE A 134 -9.61 29.56 9.35
C PHE A 134 -9.16 29.47 10.80
N SER A 135 -10.11 29.25 11.71
CA SER A 135 -9.85 28.98 13.11
C SER A 135 -10.04 27.50 13.40
N ARG A 136 -9.13 26.89 14.16
CA ARG A 136 -9.26 25.50 14.59
C ARG A 136 -10.36 25.37 15.63
N PHE A 137 -11.12 24.27 15.57
CA PHE A 137 -12.09 23.91 16.60
C PHE A 137 -12.00 22.41 16.91
N GLU A 138 -12.37 22.02 18.13
CA GLU A 138 -12.22 20.63 18.60
C GLU A 138 -13.55 19.91 18.76
N ALA A 139 -14.64 20.66 18.92
CA ALA A 139 -15.97 20.10 19.12
C ALA A 139 -17.05 21.03 18.56
N PHE A 140 -18.23 20.47 18.33
CA PHE A 140 -19.45 21.26 18.15
C PHE A 140 -20.15 21.43 19.50
N GLU A 141 -20.35 22.67 19.94
CA GLU A 141 -21.17 23.00 21.10
C GLU A 141 -22.53 23.48 20.62
N ASN A 142 -23.60 22.85 21.12
CA ASN A 142 -24.96 23.09 20.61
C ASN A 142 -25.08 22.99 19.08
N GLY A 143 -24.29 22.13 18.41
CA GLY A 143 -24.35 21.98 16.95
C GLY A 143 -23.65 23.10 16.16
N LEU A 144 -22.91 23.99 16.82
CA LEU A 144 -22.05 25.00 16.20
C LEU A 144 -20.56 24.76 16.54
N PRO A 145 -19.61 25.09 15.65
CA PRO A 145 -18.18 24.92 15.93
C PRO A 145 -17.76 25.73 17.16
N LYS A 146 -17.17 25.08 18.16
CA LYS A 146 -16.61 25.74 19.35
C LYS A 146 -15.16 26.13 19.10
N VAL A 147 -14.94 27.36 18.68
CA VAL A 147 -13.61 27.95 18.52
C VAL A 147 -13.12 28.46 19.88
N ALA A 148 -11.89 28.14 20.26
CA ALA A 148 -11.31 28.67 21.51
C ALA A 148 -11.12 30.20 21.38
N PRO A 149 -11.40 31.00 22.43
CA PRO A 149 -11.33 32.46 22.35
C PRO A 149 -9.95 33.03 21.95
N ASP A 150 -8.89 32.26 22.18
CA ASP A 150 -7.49 32.57 21.90
C ASP A 150 -6.97 31.92 20.60
N ALA A 151 -7.80 31.16 19.88
CA ALA A 151 -7.42 30.55 18.62
C ALA A 151 -7.26 31.62 17.53
N ALA A 152 -6.02 32.03 17.27
CA ALA A 152 -5.70 32.98 16.22
C ALA A 152 -6.10 32.40 14.84
N PRO A 153 -6.90 33.11 14.04
CA PRO A 153 -7.30 32.64 12.73
C PRO A 153 -6.08 32.58 11.80
N VAL A 154 -5.94 31.47 11.09
CA VAL A 154 -4.84 31.21 10.15
C VAL A 154 -5.32 31.54 8.74
N ALA A 155 -4.60 32.43 8.04
CA ALA A 155 -4.89 32.71 6.64
C ALA A 155 -4.70 31.45 5.79
N SER A 156 -5.52 31.27 4.75
CA SER A 156 -5.48 30.07 3.91
C SER A 156 -4.11 29.81 3.25
N HIS A 157 -3.34 30.87 2.97
CA HIS A 157 -1.96 30.75 2.44
C HIS A 157 -0.97 30.13 3.43
N ALA A 158 -1.28 30.14 4.73
CA ALA A 158 -0.46 29.51 5.77
C ALA A 158 -0.85 28.05 6.05
N LEU A 159 -1.89 27.53 5.40
CA LEU A 159 -2.27 26.12 5.49
C LEU A 159 -1.20 25.23 4.86
N VAL A 160 -1.00 24.02 5.39
CA VAL A 160 -0.04 23.07 4.81
C VAL A 160 -0.57 22.57 3.46
N PRO A 161 0.26 22.43 2.40
CA PRO A 161 -0.17 21.83 1.14
C PRO A 161 -0.59 20.37 1.33
N GLN A 162 -1.83 20.02 0.98
CA GLN A 162 -2.41 18.67 1.05
C GLN A 162 -3.83 18.67 0.43
N ILE A 163 -4.49 17.50 0.41
CA ILE A 163 -5.92 17.41 0.13
C ILE A 163 -6.72 17.88 1.35
N TYR A 164 -7.63 18.83 1.13
CA TYR A 164 -8.63 19.27 2.08
C TYR A 164 -10.04 18.94 1.58
N VAL A 165 -10.99 18.88 2.50
CA VAL A 165 -12.42 18.80 2.19
C VAL A 165 -13.09 20.08 2.68
N LEU A 166 -13.77 20.76 1.77
CA LEU A 166 -14.58 21.94 2.04
C LEU A 166 -16.05 21.56 2.20
N ARG A 167 -16.74 22.24 3.11
CA ARG A 167 -18.21 22.23 3.23
C ARG A 167 -18.72 23.61 3.59
N ALA A 168 -19.77 24.06 2.93
CA ALA A 168 -20.53 25.23 3.37
C ALA A 168 -21.56 24.80 4.43
N ILE A 169 -21.71 25.59 5.48
CA ILE A 169 -22.74 25.44 6.50
C ILE A 169 -23.50 26.76 6.64
N LEU A 170 -24.80 26.74 6.38
CA LEU A 170 -25.71 27.83 6.72
C LEU A 170 -26.50 27.39 7.94
N TYR A 171 -26.49 28.21 8.99
CA TYR A 171 -27.24 27.91 10.20
C TYR A 171 -28.01 29.13 10.69
N SER A 172 -29.05 28.85 11.46
CA SER A 172 -29.76 29.83 12.28
C SER A 172 -30.16 29.16 13.59
N ALA A 173 -29.89 29.83 14.70
CA ALA A 173 -30.07 29.30 16.04
C ALA A 173 -30.58 30.39 17.01
N PRO A 174 -31.54 30.07 17.89
CA PRO A 174 -31.82 30.90 19.06
C PRO A 174 -30.59 30.97 19.98
N ALA A 175 -30.38 32.09 20.68
CA ALA A 175 -29.27 32.25 21.61
C ALA A 175 -29.11 31.06 22.58
N GLY A 176 -27.89 30.52 22.67
CA GLY A 176 -27.56 29.43 23.59
C GLY A 176 -28.23 28.08 23.30
N ARG A 177 -28.90 27.91 22.14
CA ARG A 177 -29.58 26.67 21.76
C ARG A 177 -29.01 26.07 20.48
N ARG A 178 -29.43 24.84 20.18
CA ARG A 178 -29.08 24.18 18.91
C ARG A 178 -29.77 24.87 17.74
N PRO A 179 -29.14 24.92 16.55
CA PRO A 179 -29.79 25.39 15.34
C PRO A 179 -31.08 24.62 15.07
N ASP A 180 -32.15 25.35 14.84
CA ASP A 180 -33.43 24.84 14.32
C ASP A 180 -33.47 24.89 12.78
N LEU A 181 -32.49 25.57 12.17
CA LEU A 181 -32.11 25.48 10.76
C LEU A 181 -30.60 25.22 10.66
N ALA A 182 -30.22 24.11 10.04
CA ALA A 182 -28.83 23.83 9.66
C ALA A 182 -28.81 23.12 8.30
N LEU A 183 -28.16 23.75 7.33
CA LEU A 183 -27.91 23.21 6.01
C LEU A 183 -26.41 22.99 5.86
N ALA A 184 -26.02 21.86 5.27
CA ALA A 184 -24.64 21.59 4.91
C ALA A 184 -24.57 21.20 3.43
N SER A 185 -23.58 21.71 2.71
CA SER A 185 -23.27 21.22 1.37
C SER A 185 -22.72 19.79 1.42
N GLU A 186 -22.72 19.11 0.27
CA GLU A 186 -21.88 17.93 0.09
C GLU A 186 -20.40 18.26 0.29
N ALA A 187 -19.61 17.21 0.59
CA ALA A 187 -18.17 17.31 0.73
C ALA A 187 -17.50 17.62 -0.60
N TRP A 188 -16.72 18.69 -0.64
CA TRP A 188 -16.00 19.12 -1.83
C TRP A 188 -14.49 19.04 -1.61
N PRO A 189 -13.80 18.01 -2.14
CA PRO A 189 -12.36 17.89 -1.99
C PRO A 189 -11.62 18.94 -2.86
N ILE A 190 -10.53 19.49 -2.32
CA ILE A 190 -9.57 20.34 -3.02
C ILE A 190 -8.15 19.87 -2.74
N LEU A 191 -7.24 20.05 -3.69
CA LEU A 191 -5.80 19.90 -3.52
C LEU A 191 -5.20 21.30 -3.32
N LEU A 192 -4.64 21.58 -2.14
CA LEU A 192 -3.91 22.83 -1.91
C LEU A 192 -2.42 22.63 -2.24
N ARG A 193 -1.90 23.37 -3.22
CA ARG A 193 -0.50 23.42 -3.63
C ARG A 193 0.22 24.65 -3.08
N PRO A 194 1.53 24.56 -2.81
CA PRO A 194 2.34 25.71 -2.40
C PRO A 194 2.40 26.78 -3.50
N LYS A 195 2.55 28.05 -3.08
CA LYS A 195 2.86 29.14 -4.02
C LYS A 195 4.17 28.83 -4.76
N PRO A 196 4.23 28.92 -6.10
CA PRO A 196 5.44 28.72 -6.88
C PRO A 196 6.42 29.86 -6.67
N GLY A 197 7.71 29.53 -6.59
CA GLY A 197 8.80 30.50 -6.45
C GLY A 197 8.79 31.56 -7.54
N ALA A 198 8.38 31.20 -8.77
CA ALA A 198 8.27 32.14 -9.90
C ALA A 198 7.31 33.31 -9.64
N ARG A 199 6.30 33.15 -8.76
CA ARG A 199 5.35 34.20 -8.36
C ARG A 199 5.73 34.90 -7.05
N MET A 200 6.87 34.56 -6.44
CA MET A 200 7.35 35.18 -5.22
C MET A 200 8.35 36.29 -5.51
N ALA A 201 8.28 37.36 -4.72
CA ALA A 201 9.34 38.35 -4.65
C ALA A 201 10.65 37.69 -4.14
N ALA A 202 11.80 38.30 -4.45
CA ALA A 202 13.10 37.68 -4.17
C ALA A 202 13.36 37.52 -2.65
N ASP A 203 12.99 38.54 -1.88
CA ASP A 203 13.06 38.57 -0.41
C ASP A 203 12.10 37.57 0.24
N GLU A 204 10.86 37.49 -0.25
CA GLU A 204 9.89 36.47 0.16
C GLU A 204 10.45 35.06 -0.07
N ARG A 205 11.00 34.82 -1.27
CA ARG A 205 11.57 33.54 -1.68
C ARG A 205 12.76 33.15 -0.82
N GLU A 206 13.67 34.09 -0.56
CA GLU A 206 14.85 33.85 0.28
C GLU A 206 14.45 33.55 1.73
N ALA A 207 13.53 34.34 2.30
CA ALA A 207 13.04 34.12 3.66
C ALA A 207 12.36 32.75 3.81
N LYS A 208 11.53 32.38 2.82
CA LYS A 208 10.85 31.07 2.77
C LYS A 208 11.86 29.93 2.62
N MET A 209 12.84 30.06 1.72
CA MET A 209 13.91 29.08 1.53
C MET A 209 14.70 28.87 2.81
N ARG A 210 15.17 29.95 3.45
CA ARG A 210 15.96 29.88 4.69
C ARG A 210 15.19 29.20 5.81
N ARG A 211 13.92 29.57 6.00
CA ARG A 211 13.03 28.97 7.00
C ARG A 211 12.88 27.46 6.80
N TRP A 212 12.55 27.03 5.58
CA TRP A 212 12.25 25.63 5.33
C TRP A 212 13.50 24.75 5.25
N LEU A 213 14.64 25.26 4.77
CA LEU A 213 15.91 24.56 4.86
C LEU A 213 16.35 24.35 6.31
N ALA A 214 16.18 25.36 7.17
CA ALA A 214 16.45 25.21 8.60
C ALA A 214 15.57 24.10 9.21
N LYS A 215 14.27 24.09 8.86
CA LYS A 215 13.33 23.06 9.34
C LYS A 215 13.68 21.66 8.82
N MET A 216 14.09 21.53 7.57
CA MET A 216 14.55 20.26 7.00
C MET A 216 15.84 19.77 7.67
N GLY A 217 16.73 20.69 8.06
CA GLY A 217 17.95 20.41 8.81
C GLY A 217 17.74 19.85 10.22
N GLU A 218 16.52 19.90 10.75
CA GLU A 218 16.17 19.29 12.05
C GLU A 218 15.93 17.76 11.97
N GLY A 219 16.00 17.15 10.78
CA GLY A 219 15.76 15.71 10.57
C GLY A 219 14.28 15.38 10.44
N ALA A 220 13.75 14.48 11.29
CA ALA A 220 12.38 13.96 11.28
C ALA A 220 11.26 15.03 11.21
N TYR A 221 11.54 16.26 11.65
CA TYR A 221 10.60 17.40 11.58
C TYR A 221 10.53 18.08 10.21
N GLY A 222 11.37 17.68 9.25
CA GLY A 222 11.49 18.20 7.90
C GLY A 222 10.54 17.58 6.86
N GLY A 223 9.47 16.93 7.28
CA GLY A 223 8.62 16.05 6.45
C GLY A 223 7.97 16.65 5.19
N ILE A 224 6.98 15.94 4.65
CA ILE A 224 6.36 16.20 3.33
C ILE A 224 5.95 17.68 3.13
N GLY A 225 5.37 18.33 4.14
CA GLY A 225 4.97 19.73 4.05
C GLY A 225 6.14 20.71 3.86
N VAL A 226 7.33 20.39 4.37
CA VAL A 226 8.55 21.19 4.16
C VAL A 226 9.14 20.91 2.77
N SER A 227 9.20 19.63 2.38
CA SER A 227 9.64 19.19 1.06
C SER A 227 8.82 19.85 -0.06
N SER A 228 7.49 19.86 0.06
CA SER A 228 6.62 20.46 -0.98
C SER A 228 6.84 21.98 -1.09
N GLN A 229 7.02 22.66 0.04
CA GLN A 229 7.29 24.10 0.06
C GLN A 229 8.65 24.45 -0.55
N LEU A 230 9.69 23.64 -0.31
CA LEU A 230 11.01 23.82 -0.92
C LEU A 230 11.02 23.46 -2.40
N ALA A 231 10.37 22.37 -2.80
CA ALA A 231 10.26 21.97 -4.20
C ALA A 231 9.57 23.05 -5.06
N ALA A 232 8.55 23.71 -4.51
CA ALA A 232 7.84 24.80 -5.17
C ALA A 232 8.71 26.03 -5.49
N LEU A 233 9.84 26.20 -4.80
CA LEU A 233 10.79 27.28 -5.10
C LEU A 233 11.54 27.03 -6.42
N GLY A 234 11.52 25.79 -6.93
CA GLY A 234 12.18 25.40 -8.19
C GLY A 234 13.69 25.49 -8.10
N ASP A 235 14.34 25.90 -9.19
CA ASP A 235 15.80 25.86 -9.38
C ASP A 235 16.60 26.55 -8.27
N VAL A 236 16.08 27.59 -7.64
CA VAL A 236 16.82 28.32 -6.59
C VAL A 236 17.06 27.49 -5.33
N ALA A 237 16.23 26.48 -5.07
CA ALA A 237 16.39 25.60 -3.91
C ALA A 237 17.38 24.45 -4.18
N VAL A 238 17.75 24.20 -5.44
CA VAL A 238 18.53 23.02 -5.83
C VAL A 238 19.92 23.00 -5.20
N ASP A 239 20.69 24.09 -5.26
CA ASP A 239 22.05 24.11 -4.70
C ASP A 239 22.08 23.94 -3.18
N PRO A 240 21.24 24.63 -2.39
CA PRO A 240 21.14 24.37 -0.96
C PRO A 240 20.71 22.94 -0.62
N LEU A 241 19.79 22.36 -1.40
CA LEU A 241 19.35 20.97 -1.22
C LEU A 241 20.45 19.96 -1.56
N ILE A 242 21.23 20.19 -2.62
CA ILE A 242 22.41 19.38 -2.95
C ILE A 242 23.43 19.45 -1.81
N ALA A 243 23.71 20.65 -1.30
CA ALA A 243 24.63 20.84 -0.18
C ALA A 243 24.15 20.13 1.09
N MET A 244 22.84 20.00 1.29
CA MET A 244 22.26 19.21 2.39
C MET A 244 22.34 17.70 2.14
N ALA A 245 22.00 17.26 0.93
CA ALA A 245 22.02 15.86 0.51
C ALA A 245 23.45 15.26 0.50
N ASP A 246 24.47 16.10 0.29
CA ASP A 246 25.88 15.70 0.30
C ASP A 246 26.54 15.72 1.69
N ARG A 247 25.83 16.08 2.76
CA ARG A 247 26.40 16.11 4.12
C ARG A 247 26.71 14.70 4.63
N ASP A 248 27.98 14.39 4.84
CA ASP A 248 28.37 13.11 5.43
C ASP A 248 28.87 13.28 6.87
N GLU A 249 28.01 12.90 7.82
CA GLU A 249 28.35 12.85 9.25
C GLU A 249 27.89 11.51 9.85
N PRO A 250 28.73 10.47 9.79
CA PRO A 250 28.39 9.14 10.26
C PRO A 250 27.93 9.12 11.72
N GLY A 251 26.87 8.36 12.00
CA GLY A 251 26.31 8.21 13.35
C GLY A 251 25.35 9.31 13.81
N LYS A 252 25.10 10.35 12.99
CA LYS A 252 24.10 11.39 13.28
C LYS A 252 22.81 11.13 12.50
N GLU A 253 21.82 10.55 13.18
CA GLU A 253 20.52 10.20 12.59
C GLU A 253 19.81 11.40 11.93
N ALA A 254 19.79 12.56 12.59
CA ALA A 254 19.19 13.77 12.04
C ALA A 254 19.83 14.21 10.70
N VAL A 255 21.15 14.03 10.53
CA VAL A 255 21.83 14.35 9.26
C VAL A 255 21.41 13.40 8.16
N ARG A 256 21.30 12.10 8.47
CA ARG A 256 20.80 11.08 7.53
C ARG A 256 19.35 11.38 7.13
N GLU A 257 18.49 11.73 8.08
CA GLU A 257 17.09 12.08 7.80
C GLU A 257 16.99 13.35 6.92
N SER A 258 17.74 14.40 7.23
CA SER A 258 17.79 15.61 6.41
C SER A 258 18.27 15.32 4.98
N ARG A 259 19.24 14.42 4.80
CA ARG A 259 19.69 13.98 3.47
C ARG A 259 18.59 13.28 2.69
N ILE A 260 17.90 12.33 3.31
CA ILE A 260 16.79 11.62 2.69
C ILE A 260 15.72 12.64 2.25
N TRP A 261 15.33 13.58 3.11
CA TRP A 261 14.37 14.62 2.76
C TRP A 261 14.86 15.57 1.66
N ALA A 262 16.15 15.90 1.63
CA ALA A 262 16.72 16.69 0.55
C ALA A 262 16.68 15.94 -0.79
N ILE A 263 17.00 14.65 -0.82
CA ILE A 263 16.88 13.78 -2.01
C ILE A 263 15.43 13.73 -2.49
N VAL A 264 14.48 13.49 -1.57
CA VAL A 264 13.04 13.50 -1.88
C VAL A 264 12.63 14.82 -2.51
N THR A 265 13.07 15.94 -1.93
CA THR A 265 12.74 17.28 -2.42
C THR A 265 13.31 17.52 -3.81
N LEU A 266 14.59 17.18 -4.02
CA LEU A 266 15.28 17.31 -5.32
C LEU A 266 14.52 16.57 -6.43
N CYS A 267 14.09 15.33 -6.18
CA CYS A 267 13.30 14.54 -7.12
C CYS A 267 11.96 15.19 -7.50
N ASN A 268 11.43 16.09 -6.67
CA ASN A 268 10.15 16.78 -6.89
C ASN A 268 10.31 18.22 -7.41
N THR A 269 11.53 18.74 -7.60
CA THR A 269 11.74 20.11 -8.10
C THR A 269 11.41 20.27 -9.59
N GLY A 270 11.44 19.18 -10.37
CA GLY A 270 11.38 19.23 -11.83
C GLY A 270 12.62 19.85 -12.51
N SER A 271 13.69 20.11 -11.75
CA SER A 271 14.91 20.74 -12.25
C SER A 271 15.81 19.75 -13.00
N PRO A 272 16.29 20.07 -14.22
CA PRO A 272 17.30 19.27 -14.91
C PRO A 272 18.61 19.12 -14.10
N ARG A 273 18.94 20.12 -13.28
CA ARG A 273 20.13 20.09 -12.40
C ARG A 273 19.94 19.08 -11.26
N ALA A 274 18.74 19.03 -10.69
CA ALA A 274 18.40 18.04 -9.67
C ALA A 274 18.42 16.63 -10.27
N GLU A 275 17.89 16.43 -11.48
CA GLU A 275 17.96 15.15 -12.18
C GLU A 275 19.41 14.69 -12.40
N ALA A 276 20.28 15.57 -12.90
CA ALA A 276 21.70 15.27 -13.09
C ALA A 276 22.38 14.86 -11.77
N TYR A 277 22.05 15.53 -10.67
CA TYR A 277 22.51 15.15 -9.33
C TYR A 277 22.03 13.76 -8.92
N ILE A 278 20.73 13.47 -9.07
CA ILE A 278 20.13 12.18 -8.68
C ILE A 278 20.73 11.04 -9.51
N ARG A 279 20.93 11.22 -10.82
CA ARG A 279 21.60 10.22 -11.68
C ARG A 279 23.03 9.92 -11.21
N ARG A 280 23.79 10.96 -10.84
CA ARG A 280 25.13 10.80 -10.27
C ARG A 280 25.08 10.00 -8.96
N ARG A 281 24.12 10.29 -8.08
CA ARG A 281 23.98 9.61 -6.78
C ARG A 281 23.43 8.19 -6.85
N LEU A 282 22.64 7.85 -7.88
CA LEU A 282 22.28 6.47 -8.17
C LEU A 282 23.51 5.63 -8.59
N ALA A 283 24.49 6.25 -9.24
CA ALA A 283 25.73 5.59 -9.66
C ALA A 283 26.83 5.59 -8.58
N ASP A 284 26.78 6.49 -7.59
CA ASP A 284 27.67 6.53 -6.41
C ASP A 284 26.97 7.26 -5.25
N PRO A 285 26.20 6.52 -4.41
CA PRO A 285 25.48 7.12 -3.29
C PRO A 285 26.45 7.63 -2.22
N VAL A 286 26.05 8.62 -1.44
CA VAL A 286 26.86 9.10 -0.28
C VAL A 286 26.99 7.98 0.75
N ASP A 287 25.86 7.36 1.08
CA ASP A 287 25.74 6.17 1.94
C ASP A 287 24.84 5.13 1.25
N PHE A 288 25.16 3.84 1.37
CA PHE A 288 24.38 2.78 0.74
C PHE A 288 22.94 2.66 1.29
N GLY A 289 22.70 3.15 2.51
CA GLY A 289 21.36 3.28 3.09
C GLY A 289 20.46 4.27 2.34
N ASP A 290 21.02 5.18 1.53
CA ASP A 290 20.26 6.09 0.68
C ASP A 290 19.84 5.44 -0.64
N LEU A 291 20.52 4.37 -1.08
CA LEU A 291 20.35 3.81 -2.42
C LEU A 291 18.91 3.34 -2.68
N ALA A 292 18.28 2.73 -1.68
CA ALA A 292 16.87 2.37 -1.70
C ALA A 292 15.96 3.60 -1.86
N PHE A 293 16.23 4.68 -1.12
CA PHE A 293 15.47 5.93 -1.20
C PHE A 293 15.66 6.62 -2.54
N LEU A 294 16.89 6.66 -3.06
CA LEU A 294 17.19 7.21 -4.37
C LEU A 294 16.39 6.48 -5.46
N ALA A 295 16.44 5.14 -5.49
CA ALA A 295 15.69 4.34 -6.46
C ALA A 295 14.16 4.48 -6.32
N TRP A 296 13.67 4.65 -5.09
CA TRP A 296 12.24 4.85 -4.83
C TRP A 296 11.75 6.24 -5.23
N HIS A 297 12.50 7.30 -4.89
CA HIS A 297 12.04 8.68 -5.09
C HIS A 297 12.39 9.24 -6.47
N SER A 298 13.40 8.70 -7.16
CA SER A 298 13.75 9.13 -8.51
C SER A 298 12.61 8.95 -9.53
N GLN A 299 11.61 8.13 -9.20
CA GLN A 299 10.39 7.94 -9.99
C GLN A 299 9.61 9.24 -10.21
N ALA A 300 9.66 10.16 -9.24
CA ALA A 300 8.99 11.46 -9.32
C ALA A 300 9.52 12.35 -10.46
N LEU A 301 10.76 12.11 -10.92
CA LEU A 301 11.37 12.84 -12.03
C LEU A 301 10.71 12.50 -13.38
N ARG A 302 10.04 11.34 -13.50
CA ARG A 302 9.45 10.83 -14.76
C ARG A 302 10.44 10.85 -15.94
N SER A 303 11.74 10.67 -15.65
CA SER A 303 12.85 10.79 -16.60
C SER A 303 13.17 9.45 -17.29
N PRO A 304 13.25 9.42 -18.64
CA PRO A 304 13.75 8.27 -19.40
C PRO A 304 15.19 7.89 -19.02
N GLU A 305 16.06 8.87 -18.78
CA GLU A 305 17.46 8.66 -18.44
C GLU A 305 17.64 8.03 -17.06
N VAL A 306 16.83 8.46 -16.08
CA VAL A 306 16.77 7.82 -14.76
C VAL A 306 16.26 6.39 -14.89
N THR A 307 15.23 6.17 -15.71
CA THR A 307 14.67 4.83 -15.96
C THR A 307 15.72 3.91 -16.57
N ALA A 308 16.43 4.36 -17.61
CA ALA A 308 17.50 3.59 -18.24
C ALA A 308 18.64 3.25 -17.26
N LEU A 309 19.01 4.20 -16.39
CA LEU A 309 20.00 3.96 -15.35
C LEU A 309 19.53 2.89 -14.35
N LEU A 310 18.27 2.96 -13.89
CA LEU A 310 17.70 1.96 -12.98
C LEU A 310 17.60 0.58 -13.62
N VAL A 311 17.26 0.47 -14.91
CA VAL A 311 17.28 -0.80 -15.65
C VAL A 311 18.68 -1.41 -15.61
N ARG A 312 19.70 -0.63 -15.99
CA ARG A 312 21.09 -1.09 -16.01
C ARG A 312 21.57 -1.52 -14.61
N LEU A 313 21.34 -0.67 -13.61
CA LEU A 313 21.71 -0.94 -12.23
C LEU A 313 21.01 -2.18 -11.67
N ALA A 314 19.74 -2.40 -12.02
CA ALA A 314 19.01 -3.59 -11.62
C ALA A 314 19.53 -4.86 -12.31
N GLU A 315 19.86 -4.79 -13.60
CA GLU A 315 20.50 -5.90 -14.32
C GLU A 315 21.86 -6.24 -13.71
N ASP A 316 22.70 -5.23 -13.47
CA ASP A 316 24.04 -5.43 -12.90
C ASP A 316 23.94 -6.05 -11.50
N ALA A 317 23.05 -5.54 -10.63
CA ALA A 317 22.85 -6.07 -9.29
C ALA A 317 22.22 -7.47 -9.25
N ALA A 318 21.27 -7.76 -10.15
CA ALA A 318 20.66 -9.09 -10.23
C ALA A 318 21.63 -10.14 -10.78
N CYS A 319 22.41 -9.78 -11.80
CA CYS A 319 23.39 -10.65 -12.46
C CYS A 319 24.74 -10.72 -11.73
N ASP A 320 24.87 -10.10 -10.55
CA ASP A 320 26.11 -10.02 -9.77
C ASP A 320 27.31 -9.42 -10.55
N ARG A 321 27.03 -8.47 -11.45
CA ARG A 321 28.05 -7.73 -12.21
C ARG A 321 28.63 -6.58 -11.39
N ALA A 322 29.73 -6.03 -11.87
CA ALA A 322 30.40 -4.90 -11.23
C ALA A 322 29.49 -3.66 -11.21
N MET A 323 29.23 -3.12 -10.02
CA MET A 323 28.46 -1.89 -9.83
C MET A 323 29.33 -0.66 -10.12
N PRO A 324 28.75 0.49 -10.56
CA PRO A 324 29.53 1.66 -10.96
C PRO A 324 30.42 2.25 -9.85
N TRP A 325 30.02 2.09 -8.59
CA TRP A 325 30.76 2.58 -7.43
C TRP A 325 31.91 1.66 -6.99
N GLU A 326 32.02 0.42 -7.50
CA GLU A 326 33.08 -0.51 -7.07
C GLU A 326 34.48 0.05 -7.33
N ALA A 327 34.65 0.84 -8.40
CA ALA A 327 35.93 1.44 -8.75
C ALA A 327 36.47 2.40 -7.67
N THR A 328 35.59 3.03 -6.89
CA THR A 328 35.95 3.99 -5.84
C THR A 328 35.73 3.45 -4.43
N ARG A 329 34.79 2.51 -4.26
CA ARG A 329 34.34 1.99 -2.95
C ARG A 329 34.80 0.58 -2.64
N GLY A 330 35.40 -0.14 -3.57
CA GLY A 330 35.82 -1.54 -3.39
C GLY A 330 34.77 -2.56 -3.84
N ALA A 331 35.22 -3.74 -4.27
CA ALA A 331 34.37 -4.80 -4.83
C ALA A 331 33.43 -5.44 -3.79
N GLU A 332 33.80 -5.39 -2.51
CA GLU A 332 32.98 -5.87 -1.39
C GLU A 332 31.64 -5.14 -1.31
N THR A 333 31.54 -3.92 -1.83
CA THR A 333 30.32 -3.10 -1.80
C THR A 333 29.25 -3.50 -2.81
N ARG A 334 29.54 -4.46 -3.70
CA ARG A 334 28.59 -4.96 -4.72
C ARG A 334 27.24 -5.37 -4.13
N HIS A 335 27.28 -6.05 -2.98
CA HIS A 335 26.09 -6.62 -2.35
C HIS A 335 25.03 -5.56 -2.00
N HIS A 336 25.42 -4.30 -1.80
CA HIS A 336 24.49 -3.19 -1.54
C HIS A 336 23.56 -2.92 -2.72
N GLY A 337 23.97 -3.23 -3.95
CA GLY A 337 23.12 -3.09 -5.13
C GLY A 337 21.80 -3.85 -5.03
N ARG A 338 21.76 -4.97 -4.29
CA ARG A 338 20.53 -5.74 -4.09
C ARG A 338 19.48 -4.98 -3.26
N GLY A 339 19.91 -4.05 -2.41
CA GLY A 339 19.03 -3.25 -1.55
C GLY A 339 18.07 -2.34 -2.32
N MET A 340 18.35 -2.02 -3.59
CA MET A 340 17.50 -1.15 -4.40
C MET A 340 16.55 -1.89 -5.34
N LEU A 341 16.74 -3.20 -5.54
CA LEU A 341 16.05 -3.97 -6.58
C LEU A 341 14.53 -3.92 -6.46
N GLU A 342 14.00 -4.04 -5.24
CA GLU A 342 12.56 -3.92 -4.99
C GLU A 342 11.99 -2.61 -5.54
N TYR A 343 12.66 -1.50 -5.27
CA TYR A 343 12.20 -0.17 -5.66
C TYR A 343 12.42 0.11 -7.13
N ALA A 344 13.54 -0.37 -7.70
CA ALA A 344 13.78 -0.31 -9.13
C ALA A 344 12.69 -1.07 -9.90
N PHE A 345 12.37 -2.32 -9.53
CA PHE A 345 11.33 -3.08 -10.24
C PHE A 345 9.94 -2.48 -10.09
N ARG A 346 9.60 -1.91 -8.94
CA ARG A 346 8.34 -1.16 -8.78
C ARG A 346 8.26 0.03 -9.75
N HIS A 347 9.35 0.80 -9.91
CA HIS A 347 9.43 1.87 -10.90
C HIS A 347 9.23 1.35 -12.33
N LEU A 348 9.97 0.31 -12.70
CA LEU A 348 9.89 -0.26 -14.04
C LEU A 348 8.48 -0.74 -14.37
N ALA A 349 7.83 -1.43 -13.42
CA ALA A 349 6.44 -1.84 -13.56
C ALA A 349 5.49 -0.63 -13.73
N SER A 350 5.67 0.44 -12.95
CA SER A 350 4.79 1.63 -13.03
C SER A 350 4.92 2.41 -14.34
N VAL A 351 6.12 2.46 -14.93
CA VAL A 351 6.34 3.12 -16.23
C VAL A 351 6.21 2.16 -17.42
N GLY A 352 5.86 0.89 -17.18
CA GLY A 352 5.74 -0.12 -18.21
C GLY A 352 7.06 -0.48 -18.91
N ALA A 353 8.20 -0.23 -18.26
CA ALA A 353 9.51 -0.70 -18.70
C ALA A 353 9.69 -2.18 -18.32
N SER A 354 10.49 -2.90 -19.11
CA SER A 354 10.77 -4.31 -18.88
C SER A 354 12.20 -4.55 -18.43
N ILE A 355 12.41 -5.45 -17.47
CA ILE A 355 13.70 -6.10 -17.27
C ILE A 355 13.99 -7.09 -18.42
N THR A 356 15.25 -7.48 -18.57
CA THR A 356 15.71 -8.43 -19.59
C THR A 356 15.54 -9.89 -19.12
N ASP A 357 15.43 -10.84 -20.04
CA ASP A 357 15.35 -12.27 -19.68
C ASP A 357 16.53 -12.77 -18.84
N PRO A 358 17.80 -12.37 -19.11
CA PRO A 358 18.91 -12.70 -18.23
C PRO A 358 18.72 -12.19 -16.79
N THR A 359 18.12 -11.01 -16.62
CA THR A 359 17.81 -10.45 -15.29
C THR A 359 16.78 -11.32 -14.58
N ALA A 360 15.71 -11.73 -15.27
CA ALA A 360 14.69 -12.63 -14.71
C ALA A 360 15.29 -13.99 -14.31
N ALA A 361 16.13 -14.59 -15.17
CA ALA A 361 16.83 -15.83 -14.85
C ALA A 361 17.78 -15.69 -13.66
N ALA A 362 18.49 -14.57 -13.55
CA ALA A 362 19.35 -14.28 -12.40
C ALA A 362 18.54 -14.14 -11.10
N LEU A 363 17.37 -13.49 -11.15
CA LEU A 363 16.46 -13.40 -9.99
C LEU A 363 15.93 -14.77 -9.55
N VAL A 364 15.65 -15.67 -10.49
CA VAL A 364 15.28 -17.06 -10.19
C VAL A 364 16.44 -17.73 -9.44
N ALA A 365 17.68 -17.60 -9.93
CA ALA A 365 18.87 -18.18 -9.31
C ALA A 365 19.20 -17.59 -7.93
N LEU A 366 18.94 -16.30 -7.70
CA LEU A 366 19.14 -15.64 -6.40
C LEU A 366 18.26 -16.22 -5.28
N ASN A 367 17.17 -16.90 -5.64
CA ASN A 367 16.24 -17.54 -4.71
C ASN A 367 15.69 -16.60 -3.61
N GLN A 368 15.55 -15.31 -3.92
CA GLN A 368 14.90 -14.33 -3.05
C GLN A 368 13.47 -14.09 -3.54
N GLU A 369 12.52 -14.85 -3.02
CA GLU A 369 11.14 -14.89 -3.54
C GLU A 369 10.46 -13.51 -3.60
N LYS A 370 10.71 -12.65 -2.61
CA LYS A 370 10.20 -11.27 -2.59
C LYS A 370 10.71 -10.47 -3.80
N LEU A 371 12.03 -10.48 -4.03
CA LEU A 371 12.64 -9.75 -5.15
C LEU A 371 12.20 -10.31 -6.50
N LEU A 372 12.16 -11.64 -6.64
CA LEU A 372 11.68 -12.28 -7.85
C LEU A 372 10.22 -11.88 -8.13
N SER A 373 9.34 -11.87 -7.13
CA SER A 373 7.95 -11.44 -7.30
C SER A 373 7.85 -10.02 -7.87
N PHE A 374 8.65 -9.07 -7.37
CA PHE A 374 8.69 -7.71 -7.92
C PHE A 374 9.30 -7.67 -9.33
N GLY A 375 10.37 -8.42 -9.58
CA GLY A 375 10.97 -8.50 -10.90
C GLY A 375 10.01 -9.03 -11.96
N LEU A 376 9.19 -10.03 -11.62
CA LEU A 376 8.17 -10.58 -12.53
C LEU A 376 7.06 -9.58 -12.87
N LEU A 377 6.72 -8.64 -11.97
CA LEU A 377 5.79 -7.55 -12.28
C LEU A 377 6.34 -6.61 -13.37
N ALA A 378 7.66 -6.49 -13.45
CA ALA A 378 8.36 -5.67 -14.42
C ALA A 378 8.96 -6.47 -15.57
N TRP A 379 8.66 -7.76 -15.72
CA TRP A 379 9.24 -8.59 -16.79
C TRP A 379 8.22 -8.87 -17.88
N ARG A 380 8.59 -8.54 -19.12
CA ARG A 380 7.90 -8.93 -20.34
C ARG A 380 8.82 -9.89 -21.10
N PRO A 381 8.58 -11.21 -20.99
CA PRO A 381 9.40 -12.21 -21.66
C PRO A 381 9.47 -11.98 -23.17
N ALA A 382 10.62 -12.23 -23.78
CA ALA A 382 10.77 -12.10 -25.24
C ALA A 382 9.88 -13.09 -26.03
N SER A 383 9.55 -14.24 -25.43
CA SER A 383 8.61 -15.22 -25.99
C SER A 383 7.94 -16.06 -24.90
N PRO A 384 6.83 -16.77 -25.23
CA PRO A 384 6.23 -17.76 -24.32
C PRO A 384 7.22 -18.84 -23.87
N GLU A 385 8.03 -19.36 -24.79
CA GLU A 385 9.03 -20.39 -24.51
C GLU A 385 10.06 -19.88 -23.50
N ARG A 386 10.49 -18.63 -23.65
CA ARG A 386 11.47 -18.02 -22.74
C ARG A 386 10.90 -17.82 -21.34
N ALA A 387 9.63 -17.45 -21.24
CA ALA A 387 8.91 -17.37 -19.96
C ALA A 387 8.90 -18.73 -19.24
N LEU A 388 8.53 -19.78 -19.98
CA LEU A 388 8.45 -21.15 -19.48
C LEU A 388 9.81 -21.68 -19.02
N GLU A 389 10.84 -21.57 -19.85
CA GLU A 389 12.21 -22.02 -19.53
C GLU A 389 12.77 -21.34 -18.28
N THR A 390 12.56 -20.02 -18.15
CA THR A 390 13.10 -19.24 -17.04
C THR A 390 12.41 -19.58 -15.71
N LEU A 391 11.09 -19.83 -15.72
CA LEU A 391 10.29 -20.06 -14.51
C LEU A 391 10.12 -21.53 -14.15
N GLN A 392 10.36 -22.47 -15.07
CA GLN A 392 10.30 -23.91 -14.82
C GLN A 392 11.05 -24.35 -13.54
N PRO A 393 12.26 -23.83 -13.22
CA PRO A 393 12.97 -24.26 -12.01
C PRO A 393 12.19 -24.03 -10.71
N LEU A 394 11.21 -23.11 -10.70
CA LEU A 394 10.39 -22.81 -9.52
C LEU A 394 9.50 -23.99 -9.09
N TRP A 395 9.13 -24.88 -10.02
CA TRP A 395 8.27 -26.03 -9.71
C TRP A 395 9.00 -27.15 -8.96
N VAL A 396 10.31 -27.29 -9.16
CA VAL A 396 11.08 -28.45 -8.66
C VAL A 396 12.00 -28.13 -7.49
N ARG A 397 12.28 -26.85 -7.23
CA ARG A 397 13.33 -26.43 -6.29
C ARG A 397 12.93 -26.42 -4.81
N GLY A 398 11.64 -26.53 -4.47
CA GLY A 398 11.20 -26.38 -3.09
C GLY A 398 9.78 -25.82 -2.94
N PRO A 399 9.35 -25.55 -1.69
CA PRO A 399 8.11 -24.84 -1.44
C PRO A 399 8.21 -23.40 -1.97
N VAL A 400 7.13 -22.91 -2.58
CA VAL A 400 7.05 -21.57 -3.17
C VAL A 400 5.96 -20.78 -2.46
N HIS A 401 6.30 -19.61 -1.93
CA HIS A 401 5.31 -18.77 -1.26
C HIS A 401 4.19 -18.33 -2.21
N ASN A 402 2.95 -18.24 -1.70
CA ASN A 402 1.76 -17.94 -2.50
C ASN A 402 1.86 -16.62 -3.29
N ASN A 403 2.55 -15.60 -2.77
CA ASN A 403 2.77 -14.36 -3.51
C ASN A 403 3.65 -14.55 -4.76
N LEU A 404 4.67 -15.41 -4.67
CA LEU A 404 5.50 -15.74 -5.83
C LEU A 404 4.70 -16.61 -6.82
N LYS A 405 3.91 -17.58 -6.34
CA LYS A 405 2.99 -18.34 -7.20
C LYS A 405 2.08 -17.41 -8.01
N LYS A 406 1.48 -16.41 -7.37
CA LYS A 406 0.63 -15.39 -8.03
C LYS A 406 1.39 -14.64 -9.13
N ALA A 407 2.60 -14.15 -8.82
CA ALA A 407 3.40 -13.42 -9.79
C ALA A 407 3.80 -14.29 -11.00
N VAL A 408 4.18 -15.55 -10.75
CA VAL A 408 4.53 -16.53 -11.78
C VAL A 408 3.35 -16.87 -12.67
N LEU A 409 2.20 -17.21 -12.09
CA LEU A 409 1.00 -17.55 -12.85
C LEU A 409 0.49 -16.36 -13.68
N ALA A 410 0.50 -15.16 -13.11
CA ALA A 410 0.15 -13.95 -13.85
C ALA A 410 1.06 -13.73 -15.06
N CYS A 411 2.39 -13.88 -14.86
CA CYS A 411 3.38 -13.75 -15.92
C CYS A 411 3.19 -14.80 -17.02
N LEU A 412 3.03 -16.07 -16.65
CA LEU A 412 2.85 -17.16 -17.62
C LEU A 412 1.50 -17.10 -18.33
N ALA A 413 0.41 -16.73 -17.65
CA ALA A 413 -0.90 -16.54 -18.29
C ALA A 413 -0.85 -15.41 -19.33
N GLN A 414 -0.14 -14.32 -19.02
CA GLN A 414 0.06 -13.22 -19.97
C GLN A 414 0.95 -13.63 -21.15
N ALA A 415 2.07 -14.32 -20.89
CA ALA A 415 3.06 -14.65 -21.92
C ALA A 415 2.64 -15.85 -22.77
N ALA A 416 2.06 -16.88 -22.18
CA ALA A 416 1.79 -18.18 -22.81
C ALA A 416 0.30 -18.55 -22.91
N GLY A 417 -0.62 -17.62 -22.59
CA GLY A 417 -2.06 -17.85 -22.72
C GLY A 417 -2.49 -18.24 -24.14
N GLY A 418 -1.87 -17.64 -25.17
CA GLY A 418 -2.10 -18.01 -26.58
C GLY A 418 -1.65 -19.44 -26.94
N ALA A 419 -0.75 -20.02 -26.16
CA ALA A 419 -0.31 -21.42 -26.29
C ALA A 419 -1.19 -22.39 -25.46
N GLY A 420 -2.27 -21.89 -24.85
CA GLY A 420 -3.19 -22.67 -24.04
C GLY A 420 -2.81 -22.79 -22.56
N PHE A 421 -1.85 -21.99 -22.07
CA PHE A 421 -1.55 -21.94 -20.63
C PHE A 421 -2.81 -21.51 -19.84
N PRO A 422 -3.07 -22.10 -18.65
CA PRO A 422 -4.26 -21.77 -17.86
C PRO A 422 -4.40 -20.27 -17.57
N ALA A 423 -5.64 -19.76 -17.65
CA ALA A 423 -5.93 -18.39 -17.27
C ALA A 423 -5.64 -18.18 -15.77
N TYR A 424 -5.10 -17.00 -15.44
CA TYR A 424 -4.86 -16.59 -14.05
C TYR A 424 -6.03 -15.75 -13.52
N ASP A 425 -6.61 -16.20 -12.42
CA ASP A 425 -7.61 -15.47 -11.64
C ASP A 425 -6.98 -14.96 -10.34
N ARG A 426 -7.02 -13.64 -10.15
CA ARG A 426 -6.44 -12.98 -8.97
C ARG A 426 -7.19 -13.32 -7.68
N GLU A 427 -8.49 -13.61 -7.77
CA GLU A 427 -9.36 -13.89 -6.61
C GLU A 427 -9.53 -15.38 -6.34
N GLY A 428 -9.21 -16.22 -7.33
CA GLY A 428 -9.31 -17.68 -7.24
C GLY A 428 -8.28 -18.31 -6.28
N ASP A 429 -8.53 -19.58 -5.94
CA ASP A 429 -7.61 -20.38 -5.12
C ASP A 429 -6.26 -20.56 -5.84
N ILE A 430 -5.21 -20.02 -5.24
CA ILE A 430 -3.86 -20.06 -5.80
C ILE A 430 -3.29 -21.47 -5.89
N LEU A 431 -3.65 -22.36 -4.97
CA LEU A 431 -3.15 -23.74 -4.96
C LEU A 431 -3.82 -24.56 -6.07
N ALA A 432 -5.12 -24.35 -6.30
CA ALA A 432 -5.85 -24.94 -7.42
C ALA A 432 -5.29 -24.49 -8.77
N GLN A 433 -5.03 -23.19 -8.94
CA GLN A 433 -4.43 -22.66 -10.15
C GLN A 433 -2.98 -23.15 -10.35
N TRP A 434 -2.21 -23.30 -9.27
CA TRP A 434 -0.86 -23.88 -9.32
C TRP A 434 -0.87 -25.37 -9.72
N LEU A 435 -1.85 -26.15 -9.23
CA LEU A 435 -2.06 -27.54 -9.66
C LEU A 435 -2.38 -27.60 -11.16
N ALA A 436 -3.33 -26.79 -11.63
CA ALA A 436 -3.70 -26.75 -13.04
C ALA A 436 -2.50 -26.39 -13.94
N ALA A 437 -1.70 -25.39 -13.55
CA ALA A 437 -0.47 -25.03 -14.24
C ALA A 437 0.56 -26.17 -14.24
N SER A 438 0.72 -26.88 -13.11
CA SER A 438 1.64 -28.03 -13.01
C SER A 438 1.24 -29.16 -13.97
N LEU A 439 -0.05 -29.49 -14.04
CA LEU A 439 -0.58 -30.50 -14.95
C LEU A 439 -0.44 -30.08 -16.41
N TRP A 440 -0.71 -28.81 -16.72
CA TRP A 440 -0.51 -28.27 -18.06
C TRP A 440 0.95 -28.33 -18.49
N LEU A 441 1.89 -27.94 -17.62
CA LEU A 441 3.33 -28.01 -17.92
C LEU A 441 3.77 -29.44 -18.23
N ARG A 442 3.21 -30.44 -17.55
CA ARG A 442 3.44 -31.86 -17.86
C ARG A 442 2.89 -32.25 -19.23
N GLN A 443 1.66 -31.86 -19.55
CA GLN A 443 1.02 -32.13 -20.85
C GLN A 443 1.77 -31.48 -22.00
N ALA A 444 2.28 -30.27 -21.79
CA ALA A 444 3.10 -29.52 -22.74
C ALA A 444 4.56 -30.03 -22.85
N GLY A 445 4.93 -31.12 -22.15
CA GLY A 445 6.27 -31.69 -22.17
C GLY A 445 7.35 -30.82 -21.51
N ARG A 446 6.96 -29.86 -20.67
CA ARG A 446 7.86 -28.95 -19.95
C ARG A 446 8.26 -29.46 -18.56
N LEU A 447 7.49 -30.39 -18.01
CA LEU A 447 7.87 -31.18 -16.83
C LEU A 447 7.81 -32.65 -17.21
N ASP A 448 8.76 -33.46 -16.76
CA ASP A 448 8.65 -34.92 -16.77
C ASP A 448 7.85 -35.40 -15.54
N ASP A 449 7.55 -36.71 -15.48
CA ASP A 449 6.78 -37.28 -14.37
C ASP A 449 7.49 -37.14 -13.02
N ALA A 450 8.83 -37.22 -13.01
CA ALA A 450 9.62 -37.04 -11.80
C ALA A 450 9.53 -35.59 -11.27
N SER A 451 9.64 -34.60 -12.15
CA SER A 451 9.54 -33.18 -11.83
C SER A 451 8.13 -32.81 -11.40
N LEU A 452 7.10 -33.33 -12.08
CA LEU A 452 5.71 -33.15 -11.67
C LEU A 452 5.48 -33.75 -10.28
N THR A 453 5.95 -34.97 -10.05
CA THR A 453 5.85 -35.65 -8.74
C THR A 453 6.50 -34.81 -7.64
N ALA A 454 7.69 -34.25 -7.88
CA ALA A 454 8.37 -33.37 -6.93
C ALA A 454 7.56 -32.08 -6.67
N ALA A 455 7.02 -31.45 -7.71
CA ALA A 455 6.20 -30.24 -7.56
C ALA A 455 4.92 -30.50 -6.76
N LEU A 456 4.22 -31.60 -7.05
CA LEU A 456 2.99 -31.97 -6.35
C LEU A 456 3.24 -32.37 -4.89
N ARG A 457 4.40 -32.97 -4.57
CA ARG A 457 4.81 -33.19 -3.17
C ARG A 457 4.89 -31.90 -2.39
N TRP A 458 5.50 -30.85 -2.95
CA TRP A 458 5.54 -29.55 -2.29
C TRP A 458 4.15 -28.96 -2.11
N LEU A 459 3.29 -29.11 -3.12
CA LEU A 459 1.92 -28.64 -3.05
C LEU A 459 1.13 -29.33 -1.94
N VAL A 460 1.32 -30.63 -1.72
CA VAL A 460 0.70 -31.39 -0.61
C VAL A 460 1.00 -30.74 0.75
N LEU A 461 2.21 -30.20 0.93
CA LEU A 461 2.63 -29.58 2.18
C LEU A 461 2.07 -28.16 2.37
N ASP A 462 1.52 -27.55 1.30
CA ASP A 462 0.88 -26.23 1.33
C ASP A 462 -0.65 -26.31 1.48
N VAL A 463 -1.25 -27.48 1.29
CA VAL A 463 -2.71 -27.66 1.31
C VAL A 463 -3.26 -27.56 2.73
N PRO A 464 -4.22 -26.66 3.00
CA PRO A 464 -4.93 -26.65 4.28
C PRO A 464 -5.84 -27.88 4.38
N ARG A 465 -6.00 -28.39 5.61
CA ARG A 465 -6.78 -29.59 5.89
C ARG A 465 -8.25 -29.46 5.46
N GLU A 466 -8.82 -28.26 5.55
CA GLU A 466 -10.23 -28.00 5.26
C GLU A 466 -10.57 -28.11 3.76
N ALA A 467 -9.57 -28.18 2.88
CA ALA A 467 -9.76 -28.22 1.43
C ALA A 467 -9.96 -29.65 0.90
N GLU A 468 -10.94 -30.39 1.41
CA GLU A 468 -11.17 -31.81 1.08
C GLU A 468 -11.31 -32.07 -0.43
N ALA A 469 -12.07 -31.24 -1.15
CA ALA A 469 -12.20 -31.36 -2.61
C ALA A 469 -10.84 -31.25 -3.30
N PHE A 470 -10.02 -30.29 -2.89
CA PHE A 470 -8.68 -30.09 -3.44
C PHE A 470 -7.70 -31.21 -3.07
N GLN A 471 -7.83 -31.77 -1.86
CA GLN A 471 -7.06 -32.96 -1.45
C GLN A 471 -7.38 -34.15 -2.36
N ALA A 472 -8.65 -34.40 -2.65
CA ALA A 472 -9.05 -35.47 -3.55
C ALA A 472 -8.45 -35.29 -4.96
N ASP A 473 -8.52 -34.07 -5.51
CA ASP A 473 -7.94 -33.74 -6.81
C ASP A 473 -6.42 -33.94 -6.84
N LEU A 474 -5.71 -33.52 -5.78
CA LEU A 474 -4.26 -33.65 -5.68
C LEU A 474 -3.82 -35.11 -5.53
N VAL A 475 -4.54 -35.91 -4.74
CA VAL A 475 -4.31 -37.36 -4.63
C VAL A 475 -4.50 -38.05 -5.98
N ALA A 476 -5.57 -37.72 -6.70
CA ALA A 476 -5.83 -38.27 -8.03
C ALA A 476 -4.75 -37.84 -9.06
N ALA A 477 -4.25 -36.61 -8.97
CA ALA A 477 -3.14 -36.15 -9.80
C ALA A 477 -1.84 -36.93 -9.52
N LEU A 478 -1.50 -37.14 -8.26
CA LEU A 478 -0.32 -37.90 -7.84
C LEU A 478 -0.40 -39.37 -8.25
N ALA A 479 -1.55 -40.03 -8.09
CA ALA A 479 -1.76 -41.41 -8.51
C ALA A 479 -1.45 -41.67 -9.99
N ARG A 480 -1.64 -40.64 -10.85
CA ARG A 480 -1.37 -40.74 -12.28
C ARG A 480 0.11 -40.56 -12.67
N CYS A 481 0.90 -39.84 -11.87
CA CYS A 481 2.26 -39.44 -12.26
C CYS A 481 3.38 -40.04 -11.38
N ALA A 482 3.09 -40.37 -10.12
CA ALA A 482 4.09 -40.87 -9.19
C ALA A 482 4.32 -42.40 -9.26
N GLY A 483 3.47 -43.12 -10.01
CA GLY A 483 3.58 -44.57 -10.25
C GLY A 483 3.50 -45.41 -8.97
N ASP A 484 4.19 -46.55 -8.96
CA ASP A 484 4.15 -47.56 -7.89
C ASP A 484 4.66 -47.04 -6.53
N ALA A 485 5.46 -45.96 -6.54
CA ALA A 485 6.00 -45.36 -5.32
C ALA A 485 4.96 -44.58 -4.51
N PHE A 486 3.78 -44.29 -5.07
CA PHE A 486 2.71 -43.55 -4.41
C PHE A 486 1.73 -44.51 -3.70
N PRO A 487 1.36 -44.25 -2.44
CA PRO A 487 0.59 -45.19 -1.63
C PRO A 487 -0.89 -45.35 -2.03
N VAL A 488 -1.43 -44.50 -2.92
CA VAL A 488 -2.84 -44.54 -3.33
C VAL A 488 -2.94 -44.86 -4.83
N GLN A 489 -3.36 -46.08 -5.15
CA GLN A 489 -3.23 -46.64 -6.51
C GLN A 489 -4.55 -46.66 -7.32
N ALA A 490 -5.71 -46.41 -6.70
CA ALA A 490 -7.00 -46.52 -7.39
C ALA A 490 -8.05 -45.49 -6.95
N PRO A 491 -8.77 -44.83 -7.88
CA PRO A 491 -10.01 -44.12 -7.56
C PRO A 491 -11.15 -45.10 -7.21
N PRO A 492 -12.15 -44.68 -6.41
CA PRO A 492 -12.32 -43.33 -5.85
C PRO A 492 -11.42 -43.07 -4.63
N VAL A 493 -10.93 -41.83 -4.51
CA VAL A 493 -10.15 -41.35 -3.36
C VAL A 493 -11.03 -41.35 -2.10
N ARG A 494 -10.51 -41.90 -1.00
CA ARG A 494 -11.18 -42.05 0.29
C ARG A 494 -10.56 -41.14 1.34
N LEU A 495 -11.17 -39.97 1.54
CA LEU A 495 -10.75 -39.03 2.58
C LEU A 495 -11.35 -39.42 3.95
N PRO A 496 -10.64 -39.17 5.06
CA PRO A 496 -9.31 -38.54 5.16
C PRO A 496 -8.13 -39.53 5.01
N ARG A 497 -8.38 -40.84 5.00
CA ARG A 497 -7.35 -41.90 5.00
C ARG A 497 -6.31 -41.75 3.88
N ASP A 498 -6.76 -41.55 2.65
CA ASP A 498 -5.87 -41.45 1.49
C ASP A 498 -5.05 -40.16 1.50
N TRP A 499 -5.59 -39.08 2.09
CA TRP A 499 -4.83 -37.87 2.34
C TRP A 499 -3.73 -38.10 3.38
N VAL A 500 -4.03 -38.84 4.46
CA VAL A 500 -3.03 -39.22 5.47
C VAL A 500 -1.86 -40.00 4.87
N ALA A 501 -2.15 -40.98 4.02
CA ALA A 501 -1.11 -41.69 3.30
C ALA A 501 -0.29 -40.76 2.39
N THR A 502 -0.97 -39.83 1.71
CA THR A 502 -0.37 -38.89 0.75
C THR A 502 0.56 -37.88 1.39
N TRP A 503 0.15 -37.18 2.46
CA TRP A 503 1.02 -36.19 3.09
C TRP A 503 2.19 -36.83 3.84
N ARG A 504 2.02 -38.03 4.42
CA ARG A 504 3.15 -38.77 5.02
C ARG A 504 4.18 -39.18 3.97
N TRP A 505 3.72 -39.67 2.83
CA TRP A 505 4.59 -39.94 1.68
C TRP A 505 5.29 -38.68 1.18
N ALA A 506 4.57 -37.55 1.09
CA ALA A 506 5.15 -36.29 0.67
C ALA A 506 6.24 -35.81 1.65
N LEU A 507 5.99 -35.85 2.95
CA LEU A 507 6.97 -35.51 4.00
C LEU A 507 8.23 -36.38 3.92
N ALA A 508 8.06 -37.70 3.74
CA ALA A 508 9.20 -38.63 3.63
C ALA A 508 10.05 -38.34 2.38
N GLY A 509 9.44 -37.94 1.27
CA GLY A 509 10.11 -37.65 0.01
C GLY A 509 10.57 -36.20 -0.19
N ALA A 510 10.13 -35.25 0.65
CA ALA A 510 10.41 -33.82 0.47
C ALA A 510 11.81 -33.40 0.92
N GLY A 511 12.53 -34.23 1.70
CA GLY A 511 13.86 -33.90 2.19
C GLY A 511 13.90 -32.70 3.14
N LEU A 512 12.79 -32.40 3.81
CA LEU A 512 12.71 -31.29 4.77
C LEU A 512 13.60 -31.54 6.01
N PRO A 513 14.22 -30.50 6.59
CA PRO A 513 14.85 -30.61 7.90
C PRO A 513 13.83 -31.10 8.95
N PRO A 514 14.24 -31.95 9.93
CA PRO A 514 13.32 -32.51 10.93
C PRO A 514 12.45 -31.46 11.62
N ALA A 515 13.02 -30.30 11.98
CA ALA A 515 12.28 -29.20 12.60
C ALA A 515 11.14 -28.64 11.71
N ALA A 516 11.34 -28.59 10.38
CA ALA A 516 10.32 -28.11 9.44
C ALA A 516 9.21 -29.15 9.25
N ALA A 517 9.55 -30.44 9.20
CA ALA A 517 8.58 -31.52 9.12
C ALA A 517 7.73 -31.63 10.41
N ILE A 518 8.37 -31.51 11.59
CA ILE A 518 7.67 -31.45 12.88
C ILE A 518 6.73 -30.25 12.91
N ARG A 519 7.20 -29.07 12.47
CA ARG A 519 6.37 -27.87 12.38
C ARG A 519 5.13 -28.11 11.52
N TYR A 520 5.28 -28.70 10.33
CA TYR A 520 4.14 -29.06 9.48
C TYR A 520 3.12 -29.91 10.25
N CYS A 521 3.55 -31.01 10.89
CA CYS A 521 2.65 -31.86 11.66
C CYS A 521 1.96 -31.09 12.79
N THR A 522 2.69 -30.28 13.56
CA THR A 522 2.11 -29.48 14.65
C THR A 522 1.15 -28.40 14.15
N THR A 523 1.38 -27.81 12.97
CA THR A 523 0.43 -26.87 12.37
C THR A 523 -0.89 -27.57 12.02
N GLN A 524 -0.83 -28.79 11.48
CA GLN A 524 -2.03 -29.58 11.19
C GLN A 524 -2.79 -30.00 12.46
N MET A 525 -2.12 -30.08 13.61
CA MET A 525 -2.76 -30.31 14.93
C MET A 525 -3.45 -29.05 15.48
N ARG A 526 -3.08 -27.84 15.03
CA ARG A 526 -3.64 -26.57 15.52
C ARG A 526 -4.97 -26.27 14.80
N THR A 527 -6.07 -26.83 15.28
CA THR A 527 -7.41 -26.56 14.75
C THR A 527 -8.41 -26.20 15.85
N ARG A 528 -9.49 -25.53 15.47
CA ARG A 528 -10.66 -25.30 16.35
C ARG A 528 -11.65 -26.46 16.33
N ASP A 529 -11.61 -27.28 15.28
CA ASP A 529 -12.51 -28.42 15.06
C ASP A 529 -11.88 -29.73 15.54
N GLU A 530 -12.73 -30.70 15.88
CA GLU A 530 -12.32 -32.08 16.14
C GLU A 530 -11.71 -32.72 14.89
N LEU A 531 -10.55 -33.35 15.06
CA LEU A 531 -9.85 -34.04 13.99
C LEU A 531 -10.33 -35.50 13.89
N PRO A 532 -10.58 -36.03 12.68
CA PRO A 532 -10.87 -37.44 12.48
C PRO A 532 -9.75 -38.34 13.02
N ASP A 533 -10.11 -39.51 13.52
CA ASP A 533 -9.21 -40.47 14.17
C ASP A 533 -8.03 -40.87 13.28
N GLU A 534 -8.28 -41.08 11.98
CA GLU A 534 -7.22 -41.42 11.03
C GLU A 534 -6.19 -40.29 10.90
N VAL A 535 -6.63 -39.03 10.98
CA VAL A 535 -5.76 -37.86 10.94
C VAL A 535 -4.99 -37.75 12.25
N ARG A 536 -5.66 -37.90 13.40
CA ARG A 536 -5.04 -37.90 14.73
C ARG A 536 -3.93 -38.95 14.80
N LEU A 537 -4.25 -40.19 14.45
CA LEU A 537 -3.30 -41.30 14.44
C LEU A 537 -2.14 -41.05 13.48
N GLY A 538 -2.43 -40.60 12.26
CA GLY A 538 -1.41 -40.28 11.25
C GLY A 538 -0.38 -39.26 11.75
N LEU A 539 -0.85 -38.17 12.38
CA LEU A 539 -0.01 -37.12 12.95
C LEU A 539 0.87 -37.65 14.09
N LEU A 540 0.30 -38.41 15.02
CA LEU A 540 1.04 -38.99 16.15
C LEU A 540 2.13 -39.96 15.67
N LEU A 541 1.81 -40.83 14.71
CA LEU A 541 2.78 -41.77 14.15
C LEU A 541 3.93 -41.05 13.42
N GLU A 542 3.63 -39.99 12.69
CA GLU A 542 4.66 -39.22 11.99
C GLU A 542 5.54 -38.42 12.96
N LEU A 543 4.94 -37.81 13.98
CA LEU A 543 5.69 -37.12 15.04
C LEU A 543 6.61 -38.07 15.80
N ARG A 544 6.15 -39.29 16.12
CA ARG A 544 7.02 -40.33 16.71
C ARG A 544 8.21 -40.65 15.81
N ARG A 545 7.99 -40.75 14.49
CA ARG A 545 9.07 -41.02 13.54
C ARG A 545 10.08 -39.87 13.47
N LEU A 546 9.59 -38.62 13.53
CA LEU A 546 10.41 -37.42 13.39
C LEU A 546 11.17 -37.04 14.68
N ILE A 547 10.55 -37.21 15.85
CA ILE A 547 11.11 -36.85 17.16
C ILE A 547 11.91 -38.02 17.74
N GLY A 548 11.46 -39.25 17.51
CA GLY A 548 12.13 -40.45 18.00
C GLY A 548 11.62 -40.91 19.37
N ALA A 549 12.51 -41.54 20.14
CA ALA A 549 12.16 -42.30 21.34
C ALA A 549 11.60 -41.46 22.49
N GLU A 550 11.84 -40.15 22.50
CA GLU A 550 11.38 -39.23 23.54
C GLU A 550 9.89 -38.89 23.41
N PHE A 551 9.29 -39.08 22.22
CA PHE A 551 7.88 -38.79 22.00
C PHE A 551 6.99 -39.84 22.69
N PRO A 552 6.01 -39.44 23.52
CA PRO A 552 5.30 -40.33 24.44
C PRO A 552 4.17 -41.14 23.77
N LEU A 553 4.41 -41.66 22.58
CA LEU A 553 3.47 -42.55 21.88
C LEU A 553 3.82 -44.02 22.13
N PRO A 554 2.93 -44.84 22.73
CA PRO A 554 3.23 -46.22 23.07
C PRO A 554 3.57 -47.08 21.85
N ALA A 555 4.44 -48.08 22.02
CA ALA A 555 4.69 -49.09 21.00
C ALA A 555 3.54 -50.11 20.98
N GLY A 556 2.71 -50.12 19.93
CA GLY A 556 1.59 -51.06 19.78
C GLY A 556 0.29 -50.40 19.35
N GLU A 557 -0.83 -51.00 19.73
CA GLU A 557 -2.17 -50.44 19.52
C GLU A 557 -2.30 -49.09 20.24
N VAL A 558 -2.79 -48.07 19.52
CA VAL A 558 -2.87 -46.70 20.02
C VAL A 558 -4.32 -46.39 20.39
N ASP A 559 -4.59 -46.28 21.69
CA ASP A 559 -5.82 -45.65 22.18
C ASP A 559 -5.72 -44.13 21.99
N LEU A 560 -6.45 -43.61 21.00
CA LEU A 560 -6.38 -42.19 20.63
C LEU A 560 -6.93 -41.26 21.70
N GLU A 561 -7.91 -41.70 22.50
CA GLU A 561 -8.52 -40.86 23.54
C GLU A 561 -7.52 -40.56 24.67
N THR A 562 -6.62 -41.50 24.96
CA THR A 562 -5.52 -41.28 25.91
C THR A 562 -4.28 -40.67 25.23
N ALA A 563 -3.89 -41.19 24.06
CA ALA A 563 -2.64 -40.82 23.40
C ALA A 563 -2.66 -39.39 22.85
N TRP A 564 -3.78 -38.92 22.31
CA TRP A 564 -3.91 -37.59 21.73
C TRP A 564 -3.65 -36.46 22.75
N PRO A 565 -4.38 -36.37 23.88
CA PRO A 565 -4.11 -35.33 24.88
C PRO A 565 -2.72 -35.48 25.51
N THR A 566 -2.25 -36.71 25.75
CA THR A 566 -0.93 -36.96 26.35
C THR A 566 0.21 -36.45 25.46
N CYS A 567 0.19 -36.82 24.18
CA CYS A 567 1.19 -36.36 23.22
C CYS A 567 1.06 -34.86 22.93
N GLY A 568 -0.17 -34.36 22.84
CA GLY A 568 -0.46 -32.93 22.66
C GLY A 568 0.12 -32.07 23.78
N GLN A 569 -0.12 -32.45 25.04
CA GLN A 569 0.42 -31.74 26.20
C GLN A 569 1.95 -31.80 26.22
N TRP A 570 2.54 -32.96 25.94
CA TRP A 570 3.99 -33.10 25.86
C TRP A 570 4.61 -32.17 24.80
N LEU A 571 3.99 -32.04 23.62
CA LEU A 571 4.45 -31.12 22.57
C LEU A 571 4.37 -29.65 23.01
N VAL A 572 3.36 -29.29 23.81
CA VAL A 572 3.25 -27.95 24.43
C VAL A 572 4.39 -27.73 25.42
N ASP A 573 4.63 -28.70 26.31
CA ASP A 573 5.64 -28.61 27.37
C ASP A 573 7.07 -28.54 26.80
N GLN A 574 7.34 -29.26 25.71
CA GLN A 574 8.60 -29.21 24.97
C GLN A 574 8.72 -27.99 24.04
N GLY A 575 7.70 -27.13 23.97
CA GLY A 575 7.74 -25.88 23.22
C GLY A 575 7.64 -26.02 21.69
N TYR A 576 7.20 -27.17 21.17
CA TYR A 576 6.97 -27.35 19.74
C TYR A 576 5.84 -26.46 19.20
N PHE A 577 4.90 -26.08 20.07
CA PHE A 577 3.89 -25.08 19.80
C PHE A 577 4.33 -23.68 20.27
N SER A 578 5.36 -23.09 19.66
CA SER A 578 5.81 -21.74 20.05
C SER A 578 4.68 -20.68 19.94
N LYS A 579 4.71 -19.68 20.83
CA LYS A 579 3.75 -18.55 20.93
C LYS A 579 3.93 -17.45 19.86
N LYS A 580 4.87 -17.58 18.91
CA LYS A 580 5.39 -16.42 18.17
C LYS A 580 4.88 -16.16 16.76
N ASP A 581 4.00 -17.00 16.21
CA ASP A 581 3.54 -16.82 14.84
C ASP A 581 2.01 -16.61 14.81
N ASN A 582 1.62 -15.34 14.97
CA ASN A 582 0.34 -14.77 14.54
C ASN A 582 0.63 -13.80 13.39
#